data_AF-A0A3R9AQT8-F1
#
_entry.id   AF-A0A3R9AQT8-F1
#
_cell.length_a   1.000
_cell.length_b   1.000
_cell.length_c   1.000
_cell.angle_alpha   90.00
_cell.angle_beta   90.00
_cell.angle_gamma   90.00
#
_symmetry.space_group_name_H-M   'P 1'
#
loop_
_entity.id
_entity.type
_entity.pdbx_description
1 polymer ?
#
loop_
_entity_poly.entity_id
_entity_poly.type
_entity_poly.pdbx_seq_one_letter_code
_entity_poly.pdbx_strand_id
1 'polypeptide(L)'
;MTSLNRSAPKARPAAQRATTLEMVRHTCPDSAQAQRISESFGLAVVDSDGIRELHRAQLIESAVALKDGLAERAMQIHMQRIVGSFVGSAYGAGQFYSRSVTEARDLTTKLSNDYRDEDIEGPVGFDSRAQRKREFAADMGLQAHVLRMAAEGAVSAYEEITGETWKPYERAGAAAAAPSIDQKAASLQMSAFD
;
A
#
# COMPACT_ATOMS: atom_id res chain seq x y z
N MET A 1 -39.17 31.82 -16.05
CA MET A 1 -37.78 31.64 -16.53
C MET A 1 -37.08 30.69 -15.58
N THR A 2 -37.03 29.41 -15.93
CA THR A 2 -36.49 28.35 -15.07
C THR A 2 -35.02 28.11 -15.44
N SER A 3 -34.11 28.41 -14.53
CA SER A 3 -32.67 28.23 -14.72
C SER A 3 -32.31 26.74 -14.69
N LEU A 4 -31.80 26.22 -15.81
CA LEU A 4 -31.26 24.87 -15.92
C LEU A 4 -29.86 24.85 -15.32
N ASN A 5 -29.76 24.29 -14.11
CA ASN A 5 -28.51 24.08 -13.40
C ASN A 5 -27.66 23.02 -14.13
N ARG A 6 -26.67 23.47 -14.91
CA ARG A 6 -25.78 22.60 -15.68
C ARG A 6 -24.75 21.98 -14.73
N SER A 7 -24.93 20.72 -14.37
CA SER A 7 -24.02 19.97 -13.50
C SER A 7 -22.65 19.83 -14.18
N ALA A 8 -21.58 20.31 -13.55
CA ALA A 8 -20.22 20.13 -14.05
C ALA A 8 -19.83 18.63 -14.03
N PRO A 9 -19.09 18.12 -15.03
CA PRO A 9 -18.66 16.75 -15.05
C PRO A 9 -17.69 16.47 -13.88
N LYS A 10 -17.99 15.45 -13.07
CA LYS A 10 -17.09 14.94 -12.02
C LYS A 10 -15.74 14.61 -12.66
N ALA A 11 -14.68 15.29 -12.23
CA ALA A 11 -13.31 14.97 -12.61
C ALA A 11 -13.05 13.49 -12.30
N ARG A 12 -12.75 12.71 -13.34
CA ARG A 12 -12.36 11.31 -13.20
C ARG A 12 -11.07 11.32 -12.37
N PRO A 13 -10.98 10.59 -11.24
CA PRO A 13 -9.74 10.53 -10.49
C PRO A 13 -8.63 10.06 -11.43
N ALA A 14 -7.50 10.76 -11.40
CA ALA A 14 -6.31 10.37 -12.13
C ALA A 14 -6.02 8.89 -11.84
N ALA A 15 -5.60 8.14 -12.86
CA ALA A 15 -5.24 6.73 -12.69
C ALA A 15 -4.25 6.63 -11.52
N GLN A 16 -4.68 6.04 -10.41
CA GLN A 16 -3.81 5.86 -9.25
C GLN A 16 -2.63 5.02 -9.71
N ARG A 17 -1.42 5.55 -9.50
CA ARG A 17 -0.18 4.86 -9.79
C ARG A 17 -0.22 3.49 -9.10
N ALA A 18 0.13 2.45 -9.83
CA ALA A 18 0.08 1.10 -9.31
C ALA A 18 1.04 0.98 -8.11
N THR A 19 0.53 0.49 -6.98
CA THR A 19 1.30 0.39 -5.72
C THR A 19 2.38 -0.68 -5.83
N THR A 20 3.64 -0.29 -5.65
CA THR A 20 4.80 -1.20 -5.66
C THR A 20 5.24 -1.61 -4.26
N LEU A 21 6.00 -2.71 -4.14
CA LEU A 21 6.67 -3.07 -2.89
C LEU A 21 7.67 -1.99 -2.45
N GLU A 22 8.36 -1.34 -3.40
CA GLU A 22 9.27 -0.21 -3.08
C GLU A 22 8.54 0.96 -2.42
N MET A 23 7.30 1.25 -2.84
CA MET A 23 6.47 2.26 -2.17
C MET A 23 6.14 1.86 -0.73
N VAL A 24 5.88 0.58 -0.46
CA VAL A 24 5.69 0.06 0.91
C VAL A 24 6.97 0.24 1.73
N ARG A 25 8.12 -0.13 1.17
CA ARG A 25 9.43 -0.02 1.86
C ARG A 25 9.78 1.41 2.24
N HIS A 26 9.32 2.37 1.45
CA HIS A 26 9.53 3.80 1.71
C HIS A 26 8.58 4.36 2.78
N THR A 27 7.33 3.91 2.82
CA THR A 27 6.31 4.48 3.73
C THR A 27 6.17 3.74 5.06
N CYS A 28 6.48 2.45 5.10
CA CYS A 28 6.41 1.64 6.32
C CYS A 28 7.77 1.57 7.03
N PRO A 29 7.79 1.55 8.37
CA PRO A 29 9.02 1.33 9.13
C PRO A 29 9.76 0.06 8.69
N ASP A 30 11.08 0.12 8.63
CA ASP A 30 11.93 -1.08 8.57
C ASP A 30 12.07 -1.72 9.97
N SER A 31 12.71 -2.88 10.06
CA SER A 31 12.84 -3.61 11.32
C SER A 31 13.59 -2.82 12.39
N ALA A 32 14.61 -2.04 11.99
CA ALA A 32 15.37 -1.21 12.93
C ALA A 32 14.54 -0.03 13.46
N GLN A 33 13.68 0.56 12.62
CA GLN A 33 12.74 1.59 13.05
C GLN A 33 11.62 1.02 13.91
N ALA A 34 11.07 -0.15 13.57
CA ALA A 34 10.05 -0.83 14.38
C ALA A 34 10.58 -1.17 15.77
N GLN A 35 11.81 -1.70 15.87
CA GLN A 35 12.47 -1.98 17.15
C GLN A 35 12.60 -0.71 18.00
N ARG A 36 13.08 0.39 17.41
CA ARG A 36 13.18 1.67 18.12
C ARG A 36 11.84 2.22 18.58
N ILE A 37 10.77 2.02 17.79
CA ILE A 37 9.41 2.39 18.18
C ILE A 37 8.98 1.57 19.40
N SER A 38 9.16 0.25 19.37
CA SER A 38 8.82 -0.63 20.49
C SER A 38 9.57 -0.24 21.77
N GLU A 39 10.87 -0.01 21.68
CA GLU A 39 11.69 0.41 22.83
C GLU A 39 11.28 1.78 23.37
N SER A 40 11.05 2.76 22.50
CA SER A 40 10.77 4.15 22.91
C SER A 40 9.39 4.31 23.55
N PHE A 41 8.43 3.47 23.16
CA PHE A 41 7.03 3.56 23.60
C PHE A 41 6.61 2.39 24.50
N GLY A 42 7.54 1.48 24.85
CA GLY A 42 7.24 0.31 25.68
C GLY A 42 6.27 -0.68 25.03
N LEU A 43 6.27 -0.76 23.70
CA LEU A 43 5.39 -1.66 22.94
C LEU A 43 6.07 -3.02 22.73
N ALA A 44 5.28 -4.03 22.38
CA ALA A 44 5.78 -5.37 22.09
C ALA A 44 6.78 -5.35 20.90
N VAL A 45 7.82 -6.16 21.00
CA VAL A 45 8.74 -6.42 19.88
C VAL A 45 8.06 -7.37 18.90
N VAL A 46 8.12 -7.01 17.61
CA VAL A 46 7.50 -7.78 16.52
C VAL A 46 8.50 -8.83 16.00
N ASP A 47 8.05 -10.08 15.87
CA ASP A 47 8.80 -11.12 15.16
C ASP A 47 8.67 -10.93 13.64
N SER A 48 9.46 -10.00 13.10
CA SER A 48 9.42 -9.61 11.70
C SER A 48 9.72 -10.77 10.75
N ASP A 49 10.72 -11.59 11.08
CA ASP A 49 11.14 -12.73 10.26
C ASP A 49 10.09 -13.84 10.29
N GLY A 50 9.53 -14.15 11.46
CA GLY A 50 8.45 -15.13 11.60
C GLY A 50 7.20 -14.75 10.81
N ILE A 51 6.79 -13.48 10.83
CA ILE A 51 5.63 -13.00 10.05
C ILE A 51 5.91 -13.12 8.55
N ARG A 52 7.10 -12.69 8.09
CA ARG A 52 7.48 -12.78 6.68
C ARG A 52 7.47 -14.24 6.19
N GLU A 53 8.07 -15.13 6.98
CA GLU A 53 8.16 -16.55 6.64
C GLU A 53 6.79 -17.24 6.66
N LEU A 54 5.94 -16.95 7.65
CA LEU A 54 4.60 -17.50 7.73
C LEU A 54 3.77 -17.17 6.49
N HIS A 55 3.75 -15.90 6.09
CA HIS A 55 2.98 -15.48 4.92
C HIS A 55 3.54 -16.03 3.61
N ARG A 56 4.87 -16.20 3.52
CA ARG A 56 5.51 -16.86 2.39
C ARG A 56 5.06 -18.33 2.30
N ALA A 57 5.22 -19.09 3.38
CA ALA A 57 4.86 -20.50 3.46
C ALA A 57 3.36 -20.75 3.20
N GLN A 58 2.48 -19.93 3.80
CA GLN A 58 1.03 -20.03 3.64
C GLN A 58 0.59 -19.91 2.18
N LEU A 59 1.19 -18.99 1.41
CA LEU A 59 0.83 -18.80 0.01
C LEU A 59 1.38 -19.92 -0.88
N ILE A 60 2.57 -20.44 -0.58
CA ILE A 60 3.12 -21.61 -1.28
C ILE A 60 2.24 -22.83 -1.04
N GLU A 61 1.85 -23.10 0.21
CA GLU A 61 0.98 -24.22 0.55
C GLU A 61 -0.38 -24.10 -0.16
N SER A 62 -0.96 -22.89 -0.16
CA SER A 62 -2.17 -22.57 -0.93
C SER A 62 -2.01 -22.85 -2.41
N ALA A 63 -0.87 -22.47 -3.02
CA ALA A 63 -0.59 -22.70 -4.43
C ALA A 63 -0.41 -24.18 -4.77
N VAL A 64 0.25 -24.95 -3.90
CA VAL A 64 0.40 -26.40 -4.04
C VAL A 64 -0.97 -27.08 -4.08
N ALA A 65 -1.87 -26.71 -3.17
CA ALA A 65 -3.23 -27.26 -3.13
C ALA A 65 -4.06 -26.94 -4.39
N LEU A 66 -3.74 -25.86 -5.10
CA LEU A 66 -4.44 -25.42 -6.31
C LEU A 66 -3.81 -25.94 -7.62
N LYS A 67 -2.59 -26.50 -7.56
CA LYS A 67 -1.76 -26.79 -8.74
C LYS A 67 -2.40 -27.75 -9.74
N ASP A 68 -3.06 -28.81 -9.25
CA ASP A 68 -3.66 -29.82 -10.13
C ASP A 68 -4.98 -29.34 -10.77
N GLY A 69 -5.59 -28.28 -10.22
CA GLY A 69 -6.86 -27.73 -10.68
C GLY A 69 -6.74 -26.45 -11.53
N LEU A 70 -5.55 -25.87 -11.65
CA LEU A 70 -5.34 -24.61 -12.37
C LEU A 70 -4.21 -24.75 -13.40
N ALA A 71 -4.48 -24.27 -14.62
CA ALA A 71 -3.41 -24.00 -15.58
C ALA A 71 -2.44 -22.95 -15.02
N GLU A 72 -1.16 -23.04 -15.38
CA GLU A 72 -0.09 -22.14 -14.90
C GLU A 72 -0.43 -20.66 -15.05
N ARG A 73 -0.99 -20.27 -16.20
CA ARG A 73 -1.41 -18.88 -16.46
C ARG A 73 -2.52 -18.42 -15.51
N ALA A 74 -3.45 -19.31 -15.16
CA ALA A 74 -4.51 -19.00 -14.21
C ALA A 74 -3.96 -18.86 -12.79
N MET A 75 -3.01 -19.72 -12.39
CA MET A 75 -2.27 -19.62 -11.13
C MET A 75 -1.57 -18.25 -11.01
N GLN A 76 -0.82 -17.85 -12.04
CA GLN A 76 -0.11 -16.58 -12.06
C GLN A 76 -1.05 -15.39 -11.90
N ILE A 77 -2.16 -15.34 -12.66
CA ILE A 77 -3.16 -14.26 -12.55
C ILE A 77 -3.81 -14.23 -11.16
N HIS A 78 -4.08 -15.40 -10.58
CA HIS A 78 -4.64 -15.51 -9.24
C HIS A 78 -3.67 -14.97 -8.17
N MET A 79 -2.42 -15.45 -8.19
CA MET A 79 -1.38 -15.03 -7.25
C MET A 79 -1.03 -13.54 -7.42
N GLN A 80 -1.02 -13.03 -8.65
CA GLN A 80 -0.83 -11.61 -8.94
C GLN A 80 -1.83 -10.72 -8.18
N ARG A 81 -3.10 -11.14 -8.10
CA ARG A 81 -4.16 -10.42 -7.39
C ARG A 81 -4.02 -10.54 -5.88
N ILE A 82 -3.70 -11.73 -5.37
CA ILE A 82 -3.50 -11.97 -3.94
C ILE A 82 -2.32 -11.12 -3.44
N VAL A 83 -1.16 -11.23 -4.08
CA VAL A 83 0.04 -10.51 -3.67
C VAL A 83 -0.15 -9.00 -3.78
N GLY A 84 -0.86 -8.55 -4.82
CA GLY A 84 -1.25 -7.14 -4.96
C GLY A 84 -2.13 -6.61 -3.82
N SER A 85 -2.97 -7.45 -3.20
CA SER A 85 -3.77 -7.03 -2.05
C SER A 85 -2.92 -6.84 -0.79
N PHE A 86 -1.93 -7.72 -0.55
CA PHE A 86 -0.95 -7.56 0.53
C PHE A 86 -0.15 -6.27 0.38
N VAL A 87 0.42 -6.03 -0.81
CA VAL A 87 1.20 -4.82 -1.11
C VAL A 87 0.33 -3.56 -1.00
N GLY A 88 -0.90 -3.60 -1.51
CA GLY A 88 -1.85 -2.50 -1.40
C GLY A 88 -2.22 -2.17 0.06
N SER A 89 -2.48 -3.19 0.86
CA SER A 89 -2.79 -3.06 2.29
C SER A 89 -1.62 -2.44 3.06
N ALA A 90 -0.41 -2.99 2.88
CA ALA A 90 0.79 -2.48 3.54
C ALA A 90 1.08 -1.02 3.17
N TYR A 91 0.94 -0.65 1.89
CA TYR A 91 1.13 0.73 1.47
C TYR A 91 0.09 1.68 2.08
N GLY A 92 -1.17 1.25 2.14
CA GLY A 92 -2.24 2.01 2.80
C GLY A 92 -1.94 2.27 4.27
N ALA A 93 -1.43 1.25 4.99
CA ALA A 93 -1.00 1.37 6.38
C ALA A 93 0.20 2.32 6.52
N GLY A 94 1.22 2.21 5.64
CA GLY A 94 2.37 3.12 5.63
C GLY A 94 1.97 4.58 5.37
N GLN A 95 1.00 4.83 4.49
CA GLN A 95 0.43 6.17 4.26
C GLN A 95 -0.33 6.71 5.48
N PHE A 96 -1.06 5.85 6.18
CA PHE A 96 -1.75 6.24 7.41
C PHE A 96 -0.77 6.53 8.55
N TYR A 97 0.25 5.70 8.72
CA TYR A 97 1.37 5.94 9.64
C TYR A 97 2.07 7.27 9.33
N SER A 98 2.43 7.52 8.07
CA SER A 98 3.12 8.75 7.67
C SER A 98 2.32 10.01 8.03
N ARG A 99 1.00 9.99 7.79
CA ARG A 99 0.11 11.08 8.21
C ARG A 99 0.05 11.23 9.74
N SER A 100 -0.04 10.11 10.46
CA SER A 100 -0.08 10.10 11.93
C SER A 100 1.20 10.70 12.54
N VAL A 101 2.37 10.41 11.96
CA VAL A 101 3.66 10.99 12.37
C VAL A 101 3.69 12.50 12.14
N THR A 102 3.20 12.97 10.98
CA THR A 102 3.11 14.40 10.69
C THR A 102 2.22 15.12 11.71
N GLU A 103 1.03 14.58 11.98
CA GLU A 103 0.11 15.15 12.98
C GLU A 103 0.72 15.16 14.39
N ALA A 104 1.45 14.10 14.77
CA ALA A 104 2.15 14.03 16.05
C ALA A 104 3.27 15.08 16.15
N ARG A 105 4.03 15.30 15.06
CA ARG A 105 5.06 16.34 14.98
C ARG A 105 4.46 17.74 15.09
N ASP A 106 3.38 18.00 14.36
CA ASP A 106 2.71 19.30 14.38
C ASP A 106 2.18 19.65 15.78
N LEU A 107 1.58 18.68 16.49
CA LEU A 107 1.13 18.88 17.88
C LEU A 107 2.31 19.06 18.84
N THR A 108 3.42 18.34 18.64
CA THR A 108 4.62 18.50 19.47
C THR A 108 5.22 19.91 19.32
N THR A 109 5.30 20.41 18.09
CA THR A 109 5.80 21.77 17.80
C THR A 109 4.86 22.85 18.35
N LYS A 110 3.55 22.61 18.33
CA LYS A 110 2.58 23.54 18.93
C LYS A 110 2.74 23.61 20.45
N LEU A 111 2.90 22.46 21.12
CA LEU A 111 3.11 22.39 22.57
C LEU A 111 4.36 23.15 23.03
N SER A 112 5.41 23.25 22.21
CA SER A 112 6.63 23.99 22.55
C SER A 112 6.51 25.51 22.46
N ASN A 113 5.30 26.06 22.24
CA ASN A 113 5.08 27.50 22.11
C ASN A 113 4.41 28.08 23.37
N ASP A 114 5.20 28.69 24.24
CA ASP A 114 4.77 29.21 25.56
C ASP A 114 3.76 30.38 25.53
N TYR A 115 3.39 30.88 24.35
CA TYR A 115 2.54 32.08 24.19
C TYR A 115 1.07 31.78 23.82
N ARG A 116 0.63 30.51 23.90
CA ARG A 116 -0.74 30.14 23.52
C ARG A 116 -1.57 29.66 24.71
N ASP A 117 -2.63 30.41 24.99
CA ASP A 117 -3.64 30.09 26.01
C ASP A 117 -4.42 28.78 25.74
N GLU A 118 -4.30 28.21 24.54
CA GLU A 118 -4.93 26.93 24.16
C GLU A 118 -4.10 25.69 24.59
N ASP A 119 -2.86 25.90 25.06
CA ASP A 119 -1.92 24.86 25.50
C ASP A 119 -2.02 24.61 27.03
N ILE A 120 -3.21 24.82 27.60
CA ILE A 120 -3.51 24.41 28.97
C ILE A 120 -3.25 22.90 29.05
N GLU A 121 -2.26 22.53 29.87
CA GLU A 121 -1.95 21.14 30.16
C GLU A 121 -3.26 20.39 30.49
N GLY A 122 -3.33 19.12 30.06
CA GLY A 122 -4.39 18.24 30.58
C GLY A 122 -4.38 18.26 32.11
N PRO A 123 -5.46 17.82 32.77
CA PRO A 123 -5.49 17.73 34.23
C PRO A 123 -4.19 17.12 34.75
N VAL A 124 -3.56 17.76 35.73
CA VAL A 124 -2.22 17.38 36.23
C VAL A 124 -2.17 15.87 36.49
N GLY A 125 -1.21 15.19 35.87
CA GLY A 125 -1.06 13.73 35.94
C GLY A 125 -1.64 12.92 34.78
N PHE A 126 -2.19 13.55 33.73
CA PHE A 126 -2.65 12.90 32.50
C PHE A 126 -1.84 13.29 31.26
N ASP A 127 -1.77 12.39 30.28
CA ASP A 127 -1.03 12.62 29.04
C ASP A 127 -1.55 13.81 28.23
N SER A 128 -0.61 14.66 27.81
CA SER A 128 -0.92 15.77 26.91
C SER A 128 -1.49 15.24 25.59
N ARG A 129 -2.28 16.08 24.90
CA ARG A 129 -2.81 15.74 23.57
C ARG A 129 -1.70 15.38 22.58
N ALA A 130 -0.54 16.04 22.69
CA ALA A 130 0.63 15.75 21.87
C ALA A 130 1.21 14.37 22.19
N GLN A 131 1.31 14.02 23.48
CA GLN A 131 1.80 12.70 23.92
C GLN A 131 0.93 11.55 23.39
N ARG A 132 -0.39 11.63 23.61
CA ARG A 132 -1.34 10.62 23.10
C ARG A 132 -1.27 10.46 21.58
N LYS A 133 -0.98 11.54 20.85
CA LYS A 133 -0.84 11.47 19.39
C LYS A 133 0.47 10.80 18.95
N ARG A 134 1.56 10.97 19.72
CA ARG A 134 2.81 10.24 19.49
C ARG A 134 2.65 8.74 19.73
N GLU A 135 1.98 8.36 20.81
CA GLU A 135 1.65 6.95 21.11
C GLU A 135 0.79 6.34 20.00
N PHE A 136 -0.25 7.04 19.57
CA PHE A 136 -1.06 6.58 18.44
C PHE A 136 -0.22 6.39 17.16
N ALA A 137 0.70 7.32 16.86
CA ALA A 137 1.58 7.18 15.69
C ALA A 137 2.56 6.01 15.84
N ALA A 138 3.01 5.70 17.06
CA ALA A 138 3.86 4.54 17.36
C ALA A 138 3.10 3.23 17.07
N ASP A 139 1.86 3.09 17.56
CA ASP A 139 1.02 1.93 17.27
C ASP A 139 0.81 1.73 15.76
N MET A 140 0.52 2.83 15.05
CA MET A 140 0.35 2.78 13.59
C MET A 140 1.64 2.40 12.88
N GLY A 141 2.80 2.79 13.41
CA GLY A 141 4.10 2.39 12.89
C GLY A 141 4.31 0.89 12.97
N LEU A 142 3.99 0.27 14.12
CA LEU A 142 4.09 -1.18 14.27
C LEU A 142 3.10 -1.93 13.38
N GLN A 143 1.86 -1.47 13.28
CA GLN A 143 0.88 -2.07 12.37
C GLN A 143 1.32 -2.00 10.90
N ALA A 144 1.86 -0.86 10.47
CA ALA A 144 2.40 -0.68 9.12
C ALA A 144 3.62 -1.59 8.87
N HIS A 145 4.47 -1.78 9.86
CA HIS A 145 5.62 -2.68 9.78
C HIS A 145 5.20 -4.16 9.66
N VAL A 146 4.25 -4.62 10.49
CA VAL A 146 3.71 -5.98 10.41
C VAL A 146 3.14 -6.27 9.00
N LEU A 147 2.38 -5.34 8.44
CA LEU A 147 1.82 -5.50 7.10
C LEU A 147 2.90 -5.45 6.01
N ARG A 148 3.98 -4.68 6.21
CA ARG A 148 5.16 -4.73 5.32
C ARG A 148 5.78 -6.12 5.32
N MET A 149 5.97 -6.76 6.48
CA MET A 149 6.55 -8.11 6.56
C MET A 149 5.67 -9.14 5.86
N ALA A 150 4.35 -9.05 6.05
CA ALA A 150 3.40 -9.89 5.31
C ALA A 150 3.48 -9.68 3.79
N ALA A 151 3.60 -8.43 3.32
CA ALA A 151 3.73 -8.11 1.91
C ALA A 151 5.06 -8.59 1.30
N GLU A 152 6.17 -8.47 2.03
CA GLU A 152 7.47 -8.99 1.59
C GLU A 152 7.44 -10.53 1.47
N GLY A 153 6.83 -11.21 2.44
CA GLY A 153 6.63 -12.66 2.39
C GLY A 153 5.77 -13.09 1.20
N ALA A 154 4.68 -12.36 0.94
CA ALA A 154 3.82 -12.62 -0.20
C ALA A 154 4.51 -12.42 -1.55
N VAL A 155 5.29 -11.36 -1.71
CA VAL A 155 6.07 -11.11 -2.93
C VAL A 155 7.12 -12.21 -3.15
N SER A 156 7.79 -12.67 -2.08
CA SER A 156 8.72 -13.81 -2.16
C SER A 156 8.02 -15.08 -2.63
N ALA A 157 6.85 -15.39 -2.06
CA ALA A 157 6.08 -16.56 -2.47
C ALA A 157 5.63 -16.48 -3.93
N TYR A 158 5.24 -15.31 -4.44
CA TYR A 158 4.90 -15.14 -5.85
C TYR A 158 6.05 -15.55 -6.77
N GLU A 159 7.27 -15.11 -6.46
CA GLU A 159 8.45 -15.45 -7.23
C GLU A 159 8.74 -16.95 -7.19
N GLU A 160 8.59 -17.62 -6.05
CA GLU A 160 8.75 -19.07 -5.93
C GLU A 160 7.67 -19.86 -6.69
N ILE A 161 6.42 -19.40 -6.64
CA ILE A 161 5.28 -20.09 -7.29
C ILE A 161 5.34 -19.93 -8.81
N THR A 162 5.73 -18.75 -9.30
CA THR A 162 5.60 -18.39 -10.73
C THR A 162 6.93 -18.34 -11.48
N GLY A 163 8.05 -18.25 -10.78
CA GLY A 163 9.37 -18.00 -11.36
C GLY A 163 9.59 -16.55 -11.82
N GLU A 164 8.66 -15.63 -11.55
CA GLU A 164 8.73 -14.24 -11.98
C GLU A 164 8.75 -13.27 -10.79
N THR A 165 9.55 -12.20 -10.89
CA THR A 165 9.49 -11.10 -9.92
C THR A 165 8.13 -10.40 -9.99
N TRP A 166 7.43 -10.31 -8.86
CA TRP A 166 6.15 -9.63 -8.80
C TRP A 166 6.26 -8.16 -9.18
N LYS A 167 5.37 -7.69 -10.06
CA LYS A 167 5.21 -6.28 -10.41
C LYS A 167 3.74 -5.90 -10.31
N PRO A 168 3.40 -4.66 -9.93
CA PRO A 168 2.01 -4.25 -9.85
C PRO A 168 1.34 -4.39 -11.21
N TYR A 169 0.07 -4.80 -11.20
CA TYR A 169 -0.70 -4.86 -12.43
C TYR A 169 -0.96 -3.45 -12.94
N GLU A 170 -0.22 -3.06 -13.97
CA GLU A 170 -0.56 -1.88 -14.75
C GLU A 170 -1.65 -2.30 -15.73
N ARG A 171 -2.87 -1.81 -15.48
CA ARG A 171 -3.91 -1.88 -16.50
C ARG A 171 -3.39 -1.02 -17.64
N ALA A 172 -2.82 -1.65 -18.68
CA ALA A 172 -2.51 -0.98 -19.94
C ALA A 172 -3.71 -0.10 -20.25
N GLY A 173 -3.50 1.22 -20.19
CA GLY A 173 -4.61 2.15 -20.07
C GLY A 173 -5.62 1.89 -21.19
N ALA A 174 -6.88 2.24 -20.93
CA ALA A 174 -7.86 2.48 -21.98
C ALA A 174 -7.47 3.71 -22.84
N ALA A 175 -6.19 3.86 -23.18
CA ALA A 175 -5.78 4.49 -24.42
C ALA A 175 -6.18 3.51 -25.52
N ALA A 176 -6.84 4.00 -26.58
CA ALA A 176 -7.18 3.18 -27.73
C ALA A 176 -5.97 2.29 -28.07
N ALA A 177 -6.14 0.96 -27.93
CA ALA A 177 -5.10 0.04 -28.34
C ALA A 177 -4.70 0.44 -29.76
N ALA A 178 -3.43 0.78 -29.97
CA ALA A 178 -2.96 1.03 -31.32
C ALA A 178 -3.40 -0.16 -32.17
N PRO A 179 -3.99 0.05 -33.36
CA PRO A 179 -4.53 -1.04 -34.14
C PRO A 179 -3.45 -2.10 -34.29
N SER A 180 -3.84 -3.37 -34.09
CA SER A 180 -2.91 -4.49 -34.23
C SER A 180 -2.23 -4.40 -35.59
N ILE A 181 -1.05 -5.02 -35.74
CA ILE A 181 -0.34 -5.03 -37.03
C ILE A 181 -1.27 -5.55 -38.14
N ASP A 182 -2.11 -6.53 -37.83
CA ASP A 182 -3.14 -7.05 -38.74
C ASP A 182 -4.21 -6.01 -39.11
N GLN A 183 -4.66 -5.20 -38.15
CA GLN A 183 -5.62 -4.11 -38.42
C GLN A 183 -5.01 -3.00 -39.28
N LYS A 184 -3.72 -2.68 -39.08
CA LYS A 184 -2.99 -1.73 -39.93
C LYS A 184 -2.75 -2.29 -41.32
N ALA A 185 -2.41 -3.57 -41.45
CA ALA A 185 -2.23 -4.24 -42.73
C ALA A 185 -3.55 -4.27 -43.51
N ALA A 186 -4.65 -4.61 -42.85
CA ALA A 186 -5.98 -4.61 -43.45
C ALA A 186 -6.40 -3.21 -43.92
N SER A 187 -6.16 -2.15 -43.13
CA SER A 187 -6.50 -0.79 -43.56
C SER A 187 -5.67 -0.34 -44.77
N LEU A 188 -4.39 -0.71 -44.83
CA LEU A 188 -3.50 -0.38 -45.94
C LEU A 188 -3.89 -1.13 -47.23
N GLN A 189 -4.30 -2.39 -47.09
CA GLN A 189 -4.81 -3.20 -48.20
C GLN A 189 -6.15 -2.67 -48.71
N MET A 190 -7.04 -2.25 -47.81
CA MET A 190 -8.32 -1.67 -48.19
C MET A 190 -8.17 -0.31 -48.87
N SER A 191 -7.23 0.53 -48.43
CA SER A 191 -6.92 1.82 -49.09
C SER A 191 -6.32 1.69 -50.50
N ALA A 192 -5.97 0.47 -50.93
CA ALA A 192 -5.53 0.22 -52.30
C ALA A 192 -6.71 0.07 -53.29
N PHE A 193 -7.95 0.01 -52.79
CA PHE A 193 -9.17 -0.10 -53.59
C PHE A 193 -10.00 1.19 -53.65
N ASP A 194 -9.55 2.25 -52.96
CA ASP A 194 -10.07 3.62 -53.02
C ASP A 194 -9.17 4.50 -53.92
#